data_AF-A0A5N7CJY5-F1
#
_entry.id   AF-A0A5N7CJY5-F1
#
_cell.length_a   1.000
_cell.length_b   1.000
_cell.length_c   1.000
_cell.angle_alpha   90.00
_cell.angle_beta   90.00
_cell.angle_gamma   90.00
#
_symmetry.space_group_name_H-M   'P 1'
#
loop_
_entity.id
_entity.type
_entity.pdbx_description
1 polymer ?
#
loop_
_entity_poly.entity_id
_entity_poly.type
_entity_poly.pdbx_seq_one_letter_code
_entity_poly.pdbx_strand_id
1 'polypeptide(L)'
;MALFGLQFGATCAFITVQGVLGALRTFNFTVHSAQRSPDLYPREVYLINGQQPGPTIELDEGDDVEAFVRNELPVNTTIHWHEGILQHGTQDMDGVPGVTQYPIPPRRNFTYRFSLENGCEREKMLQAERGSFSLLLIDWTHDLSDTIFERYIQTAAFPNCVDTVLANRLGRVECLPKYMLDAGSGLGLSVGSTATSHTSASAIQTAFTEMDSNGNASDSLYGNGTVWEGGEDG
;
A
#
# COMPACT_ATOMS: atom_id res chain seq x y z
N MET A 1 13.96 71.27 -42.35
CA MET A 1 12.77 71.12 -41.48
C MET A 1 12.11 69.80 -41.85
N ALA A 2 12.52 68.71 -41.23
CA ALA A 2 11.94 67.39 -41.43
C ALA A 2 11.80 66.77 -40.03
N LEU A 3 10.55 66.66 -39.58
CA LEU A 3 10.19 66.20 -38.25
C LEU A 3 10.15 64.67 -38.23
N PHE A 4 10.79 64.13 -37.19
CA PHE A 4 10.72 62.74 -36.76
C PHE A 4 9.29 62.34 -36.37
N GLY A 5 8.92 61.08 -36.63
CA GLY A 5 7.73 60.45 -36.09
C GLY A 5 7.94 58.95 -35.95
N LEU A 6 8.65 58.52 -34.91
CA LEU A 6 8.76 57.11 -34.52
C LEU A 6 7.64 56.81 -33.51
N GLN A 7 6.66 56.02 -33.90
CA GLN A 7 5.51 55.70 -33.07
C GLN A 7 5.81 54.45 -32.24
N PHE A 8 6.15 54.66 -30.96
CA PHE A 8 6.28 53.57 -29.98
C PHE A 8 4.88 53.09 -29.58
N GLY A 9 4.41 52.02 -30.23
CA GLY A 9 3.26 51.25 -29.78
C GLY A 9 3.64 50.34 -28.62
N ALA A 10 3.48 50.82 -27.39
CA ALA A 10 3.57 49.97 -26.20
C ALA A 10 2.28 49.14 -26.07
N THR A 11 2.21 48.01 -26.77
CA THR A 11 1.24 46.97 -26.44
C THR A 11 1.71 46.26 -25.19
N CYS A 12 1.22 46.68 -24.02
CA CYS A 12 1.27 45.86 -22.82
C CYS A 12 0.52 44.57 -23.11
N ALA A 13 1.27 43.49 -23.38
CA ALA A 13 0.73 42.15 -23.33
C ALA A 13 0.26 41.90 -21.90
N PHE A 14 -1.06 41.92 -21.68
CA PHE A 14 -1.65 41.38 -20.47
C PHE A 14 -1.35 39.89 -20.45
N ILE A 15 -0.32 39.49 -19.71
CA ILE A 15 -0.13 38.09 -19.33
C ILE A 15 -1.28 37.77 -18.39
N THR A 16 -2.32 37.13 -18.90
CA THR A 16 -3.33 36.50 -18.07
C THR A 16 -2.64 35.34 -17.36
N VAL A 17 -2.30 35.51 -16.08
CA VAL A 17 -1.99 34.39 -15.21
C VAL A 17 -3.29 33.59 -15.09
N GLN A 18 -3.42 32.54 -15.89
CA GLN A 18 -4.44 31.53 -15.66
C GLN A 18 -4.04 30.82 -14.37
N GLY A 19 -4.55 31.31 -13.24
CA GLY A 19 -4.56 30.53 -12.02
C GLY A 19 -5.32 29.25 -12.34
N VAL A 20 -4.66 28.11 -12.24
CA VAL A 20 -5.33 26.82 -12.24
C VAL A 20 -6.08 26.77 -10.91
N LEU A 21 -7.34 27.20 -10.92
CA LEU A 21 -8.26 26.97 -9.81
C LEU A 21 -8.52 25.47 -9.80
N GLY A 22 -8.14 24.79 -8.72
CA GLY A 22 -8.54 23.41 -8.51
C GLY A 22 -10.05 23.26 -8.54
N ALA A 23 -10.50 22.09 -9.01
CA ALA A 23 -11.91 21.78 -9.09
C ALA A 23 -12.38 21.15 -7.77
N LEU A 24 -13.64 21.40 -7.40
CA LEU A 24 -14.30 20.64 -6.33
C LEU A 24 -14.67 19.24 -6.86
N ARG A 25 -14.11 18.20 -6.23
CA ARG A 25 -14.35 16.79 -6.52
C ARG A 25 -15.17 16.15 -5.42
N THR A 26 -16.37 15.69 -5.76
CA THR A 26 -17.32 15.12 -4.80
C THR A 26 -17.42 13.61 -4.94
N PHE A 27 -17.32 12.90 -3.81
CA PHE A 27 -17.46 11.45 -3.75
C PHE A 27 -18.55 11.03 -2.77
N ASN A 28 -19.25 9.94 -3.10
CA ASN A 28 -20.24 9.33 -2.23
C ASN A 28 -19.83 7.89 -1.93
N PHE A 29 -19.50 7.60 -0.68
CA PHE A 29 -19.08 6.30 -0.20
C PHE A 29 -20.12 5.73 0.75
N THR A 30 -20.65 4.57 0.40
CA THR A 30 -21.46 3.74 1.28
C THR A 30 -20.64 2.54 1.72
N VAL A 31 -20.34 2.48 3.01
CA VAL A 31 -19.64 1.36 3.64
C VAL A 31 -20.67 0.34 4.12
N HIS A 32 -20.62 -0.89 3.61
CA HIS A 32 -21.52 -1.98 4.01
C HIS A 32 -20.80 -3.33 3.98
N SER A 33 -21.40 -4.35 4.60
CA SER A 33 -20.88 -5.71 4.53
C SER A 33 -21.55 -6.53 3.44
N ALA A 34 -20.79 -7.45 2.83
CA ALA A 34 -21.32 -8.43 1.89
C ALA A 34 -20.44 -9.69 1.85
N GLN A 35 -20.97 -10.78 1.30
CA GLN A 35 -20.20 -11.99 1.02
C GLN A 35 -19.34 -11.82 -0.25
N ARG A 36 -18.06 -12.17 -0.15
CA ARG A 36 -17.12 -12.28 -1.27
C ARG A 36 -16.28 -13.55 -1.17
N SER A 37 -15.86 -14.06 -2.33
CA SER A 37 -15.02 -15.25 -2.44
C SER A 37 -13.98 -15.11 -3.57
N PRO A 38 -13.03 -14.15 -3.47
CA PRO A 38 -12.03 -13.91 -4.51
C PRO A 38 -11.15 -15.13 -4.81
N ASP A 39 -10.99 -16.01 -3.82
CA ASP A 39 -10.21 -17.24 -3.84
C ASP A 39 -11.09 -18.50 -3.76
N LEU A 40 -12.37 -18.36 -4.11
CA LEU A 40 -13.40 -19.41 -4.03
C LEU A 40 -13.81 -19.82 -2.61
N TYR A 41 -13.34 -19.13 -1.57
CA TYR A 41 -13.82 -19.31 -0.20
C TYR A 41 -14.72 -18.13 0.23
N PRO A 42 -16.02 -18.34 0.48
CA PRO A 42 -16.93 -17.26 0.83
C PRO A 42 -16.74 -16.78 2.27
N ARG A 43 -16.53 -15.47 2.45
CA ARG A 43 -16.52 -14.81 3.75
C ARG A 43 -17.14 -13.42 3.70
N GLU A 44 -17.47 -12.89 4.87
CA GLU A 44 -17.98 -11.53 5.01
C GLU A 44 -16.81 -10.53 4.87
N VAL A 45 -17.04 -9.47 4.10
CA VAL A 45 -16.10 -8.37 3.90
C VAL A 45 -16.81 -7.03 3.98
N TYR A 46 -16.07 -5.99 4.34
CA TYR A 46 -16.53 -4.61 4.24
C TYR A 46 -16.17 -4.03 2.88
N LEU A 47 -17.13 -3.36 2.26
CA LEU A 47 -17.06 -2.84 0.91
C LEU A 47 -17.42 -1.37 0.88
N ILE A 48 -16.79 -0.63 -0.03
CA ILE A 48 -17.21 0.72 -0.39
C ILE A 48 -17.96 0.63 -1.71
N ASN A 49 -19.24 1.04 -1.72
CA ASN A 49 -20.11 1.00 -2.90
C ASN A 49 -20.21 -0.40 -3.55
N GLY A 50 -20.04 -1.46 -2.77
CA GLY A 50 -20.16 -2.85 -3.23
C GLY A 50 -18.94 -3.37 -3.98
N GLN A 51 -17.88 -2.56 -4.04
CA GLN A 51 -16.64 -2.86 -4.74
C GLN A 51 -15.53 -3.25 -3.77
N GLN A 52 -14.70 -4.20 -4.20
CA GLN A 52 -13.43 -4.55 -3.59
C GLN A 52 -12.44 -4.72 -4.73
N PRO A 53 -11.29 -4.00 -4.77
CA PRO A 53 -11.03 -2.75 -4.06
C PRO A 53 -12.17 -1.76 -4.18
N GLY A 54 -12.22 -0.78 -3.27
CA GLY A 54 -13.14 0.33 -3.36
C GLY A 54 -13.00 1.12 -4.67
N PRO A 55 -13.92 2.03 -4.96
CA PRO A 55 -13.83 2.88 -6.14
C PRO A 55 -12.52 3.67 -6.14
N THR A 56 -11.82 3.68 -7.28
CA THR A 56 -10.62 4.49 -7.46
C THR A 56 -10.96 5.97 -7.36
N ILE A 57 -10.14 6.72 -6.64
CA ILE A 57 -10.21 8.17 -6.49
C ILE A 57 -9.06 8.74 -7.32
N GLU A 58 -9.40 9.52 -8.35
CA GLU A 58 -8.45 10.25 -9.19
C GLU A 58 -8.67 11.74 -8.96
N LEU A 59 -7.61 12.45 -8.62
CA LEU A 59 -7.63 13.84 -8.19
C LEU A 59 -6.42 14.55 -8.79
N ASP A 60 -6.62 15.81 -9.18
CA ASP A 60 -5.51 16.66 -9.60
C ASP A 60 -5.00 17.47 -8.40
N GLU A 61 -3.71 17.78 -8.37
CA GLU A 61 -3.17 18.65 -7.33
C GLU A 61 -3.84 20.04 -7.38
N GLY A 62 -4.18 20.54 -6.19
CA GLY A 62 -4.94 21.78 -6.01
C GLY A 62 -6.46 21.58 -6.00
N ASP A 63 -6.99 20.40 -6.37
CA ASP A 63 -8.42 20.11 -6.25
C ASP A 63 -8.89 20.17 -4.79
N ASP A 64 -10.13 20.60 -4.59
CA ASP A 64 -10.83 20.49 -3.32
C ASP A 64 -11.63 19.20 -3.30
N VAL A 65 -11.56 18.43 -2.21
CA VAL A 65 -12.23 17.15 -2.08
C VAL A 65 -13.38 17.25 -1.09
N GLU A 66 -14.55 16.74 -1.48
CA GLU A 66 -15.69 16.55 -0.60
C GLU A 66 -16.16 15.09 -0.68
N ALA A 67 -15.86 14.30 0.34
CA ALA A 67 -16.23 12.88 0.38
C ALA A 67 -17.29 12.61 1.45
N PHE A 68 -18.50 12.28 1.01
CA PHE A 68 -19.60 11.87 1.86
C PHE A 68 -19.51 10.37 2.17
N VAL A 69 -19.37 10.03 3.45
CA VAL A 69 -19.23 8.65 3.92
C VAL A 69 -20.45 8.28 4.75
N ARG A 70 -21.14 7.22 4.33
CA ARG A 70 -22.29 6.63 5.01
C ARG A 70 -21.92 5.27 5.56
N ASN A 71 -21.96 5.14 6.89
CA ASN A 71 -21.71 3.88 7.57
C ASN A 71 -23.00 3.06 7.67
N GLU A 72 -23.12 2.00 6.86
CA GLU A 72 -24.22 1.03 6.97
C GLU A 72 -23.87 -0.20 7.82
N LEU A 73 -22.63 -0.30 8.30
CA LEU A 73 -22.17 -1.41 9.14
C LEU A 73 -22.82 -1.37 10.53
N PRO A 74 -22.89 -2.52 11.23
CA PRO A 74 -23.31 -2.58 12.63
C PRO A 74 -22.22 -2.10 13.61
N VAL A 75 -21.03 -1.74 13.11
CA VAL A 75 -19.86 -1.30 13.88
C VAL A 75 -19.45 0.12 13.53
N ASN A 76 -18.70 0.77 14.42
CA ASN A 76 -18.10 2.07 14.18
C ASN A 76 -17.06 1.98 13.04
N THR A 77 -16.96 3.02 12.22
CA THR A 77 -15.97 3.07 11.11
C THR A 77 -15.43 4.49 10.91
N THR A 78 -14.27 4.62 10.29
CA THR A 78 -13.70 5.86 9.77
C THR A 78 -12.98 5.58 8.46
N ILE A 79 -12.74 6.62 7.66
CA ILE A 79 -11.89 6.52 6.47
C ILE A 79 -10.69 7.43 6.70
N HIS A 80 -9.49 6.86 6.60
CA HIS A 80 -8.24 7.59 6.61
C HIS A 80 -7.67 7.71 5.19
N TRP A 81 -7.04 8.84 4.91
CA TRP A 81 -6.53 9.20 3.59
C TRP A 81 -5.02 8.94 3.53
N HIS A 82 -4.67 7.68 3.24
CA HIS A 82 -3.30 7.18 3.31
C HIS A 82 -2.39 7.77 2.20
N GLU A 83 -1.18 8.19 2.60
CA GLU A 83 -0.02 8.71 1.83
C GLU A 83 -0.33 9.55 0.57
N GLY A 84 -0.03 10.85 0.63
CA GLY A 84 -0.20 11.85 -0.44
C GLY A 84 -1.11 13.03 -0.07
N ILE A 85 -1.92 12.89 0.99
CA ILE A 85 -2.82 13.93 1.50
C ILE A 85 -2.34 14.33 2.90
N LEU A 86 -1.61 15.44 2.98
CA LEU A 86 -0.95 15.92 4.20
C LEU A 86 -1.91 16.58 5.21
N GLN A 87 -3.17 16.83 4.83
CA GLN A 87 -4.19 17.46 5.67
C GLN A 87 -3.74 18.82 6.26
N HIS A 88 -3.00 19.62 5.47
CA HIS A 88 -2.58 20.96 5.89
C HIS A 88 -3.81 21.83 6.19
N GLY A 89 -3.96 22.25 7.45
CA GLY A 89 -5.10 23.04 7.91
C GLY A 89 -6.43 22.29 8.00
N THR A 90 -6.43 20.98 7.75
CA THR A 90 -7.60 20.09 7.72
C THR A 90 -7.33 18.79 8.49
N GLN A 91 -6.53 18.87 9.57
CA GLN A 91 -6.11 17.70 10.36
C GLN A 91 -7.28 16.93 10.96
N ASP A 92 -8.40 17.60 11.23
CA ASP A 92 -9.67 17.00 11.69
C ASP A 92 -10.35 16.12 10.62
N MET A 93 -9.89 16.18 9.37
CA MET A 93 -10.38 15.39 8.25
C MET A 93 -9.48 14.18 7.93
N ASP A 94 -8.46 13.93 8.75
CA ASP A 94 -7.51 12.85 8.54
C ASP A 94 -8.11 11.45 8.75
N GLY A 95 -9.14 11.30 9.60
CA GLY A 95 -9.86 10.02 9.71
C GLY A 95 -9.40 9.06 10.80
N VAL A 96 -8.50 9.48 11.69
CA VAL A 96 -7.94 8.63 12.76
C VAL A 96 -8.84 8.69 14.00
N PRO A 97 -9.52 7.58 14.36
CA PRO A 97 -10.45 7.57 15.48
C PRO A 97 -9.73 7.80 16.81
N GLY A 98 -10.23 8.74 17.60
CA GLY A 98 -9.67 9.10 18.91
C GLY A 98 -8.49 10.07 18.88
N VAL A 99 -8.01 10.44 17.69
CA VAL A 99 -6.97 11.47 17.50
C VAL A 99 -7.56 12.68 16.78
N THR A 100 -8.01 12.50 15.54
CA THR A 100 -8.48 13.60 14.69
C THR A 100 -10.00 13.69 14.63
N GLN A 101 -10.71 12.57 14.84
CA GLN A 101 -12.17 12.57 14.89
C GLN A 101 -12.75 11.47 15.80
N TYR A 102 -14.04 11.58 16.10
CA TYR A 102 -14.82 10.46 16.63
C TYR A 102 -15.15 9.46 15.49
N PRO A 103 -15.25 8.16 15.80
CA PRO A 103 -15.73 7.18 14.83
C PRO A 103 -17.13 7.49 14.33
N ILE A 104 -17.41 7.20 13.06
CA ILE A 104 -18.75 7.32 12.47
C ILE A 104 -19.60 6.18 13.02
N PRO A 105 -20.65 6.45 13.83
CA PRO A 105 -21.47 5.38 14.41
C PRO A 105 -22.25 4.60 13.35
N PRO A 106 -22.77 3.40 13.68
CA PRO A 106 -23.66 2.65 12.81
C PRO A 106 -24.83 3.51 12.32
N ARG A 107 -25.13 3.43 11.02
CA ARG A 107 -26.22 4.14 10.35
C ARG A 107 -26.08 5.67 10.41
N ARG A 108 -24.87 6.18 10.62
CA ARG A 108 -24.53 7.61 10.59
C ARG A 108 -23.60 7.93 9.42
N ASN A 109 -23.46 9.24 9.18
CA ASN A 109 -22.70 9.76 8.06
C ASN A 109 -21.69 10.79 8.55
N PHE A 110 -20.64 10.98 7.78
CA PHE A 110 -19.65 12.03 7.96
C PHE A 110 -19.20 12.55 6.60
N THR A 111 -18.83 13.81 6.51
CA THR A 111 -18.35 14.42 5.26
C THR A 111 -16.94 14.92 5.47
N TYR A 112 -15.98 14.36 4.74
CA TYR A 112 -14.60 14.81 4.70
C TYR A 112 -14.47 15.96 3.71
N ARG A 113 -13.78 17.03 4.10
CA ARG A 113 -13.55 18.23 3.27
C ARG A 113 -12.11 18.69 3.43
N PHE A 114 -11.29 18.52 2.40
CA PHE A 114 -9.89 18.96 2.43
C PHE A 114 -9.42 19.39 1.05
N SER A 115 -8.37 20.21 1.03
CA SER A 115 -7.75 20.72 -0.20
C SER A 115 -6.43 20.01 -0.47
N LEU A 116 -6.12 19.79 -1.75
CA LEU A 116 -4.88 19.15 -2.21
C LEU A 116 -3.81 20.16 -2.59
N GLU A 117 -3.85 21.37 -2.04
CA GLU A 117 -2.87 22.41 -2.32
C GLU A 117 -1.52 22.13 -1.65
N ASN A 118 -0.65 21.38 -2.33
CA ASN A 118 0.69 21.03 -1.86
C ASN A 118 1.78 21.53 -2.83
N GLY A 119 1.83 22.84 -3.08
CA GLY A 119 2.65 23.44 -4.15
C GLY A 119 4.17 23.14 -4.13
N CYS A 120 4.72 22.61 -3.03
CA CYS A 120 6.11 22.16 -2.94
C CYS A 120 6.34 20.70 -3.37
N GLU A 121 5.29 19.87 -3.48
CA GLU A 121 5.39 18.43 -3.75
C GLU A 121 4.96 18.05 -5.17
N ARG A 122 4.29 18.96 -5.89
CA ARG A 122 3.88 18.82 -7.28
C ARG A 122 4.85 18.10 -8.19
N GLU A 123 6.08 18.60 -8.25
CA GLU A 123 7.08 18.12 -9.19
C GLU A 123 7.51 16.68 -8.86
N LYS A 124 7.53 16.33 -7.56
CA LYS A 124 7.82 14.97 -7.10
C LYS A 124 6.68 14.01 -7.41
N MET A 125 5.43 14.44 -7.23
CA MET A 125 4.25 13.65 -7.60
C MET A 125 4.22 13.39 -9.10
N LEU A 126 4.39 14.43 -9.93
CA LEU A 126 4.47 14.30 -11.38
C LEU A 126 5.63 13.40 -11.84
N GLN A 127 6.75 13.39 -11.12
CA GLN A 127 7.85 12.47 -11.40
C GLN A 127 7.48 11.02 -11.06
N ALA A 128 6.83 10.77 -9.93
CA ALA A 128 6.39 9.44 -9.51
C ALA A 128 5.29 8.87 -10.43
N GLU A 129 4.46 9.73 -11.02
CA GLU A 129 3.37 9.33 -11.93
C GLU A 129 3.84 8.98 -13.36
N ARG A 130 5.02 9.46 -13.78
CA ARG A 130 5.54 9.24 -15.15
C ARG A 130 5.95 7.77 -15.35
N GLY A 131 4.96 6.94 -15.69
CA GLY A 131 5.13 5.52 -15.99
C GLY A 131 4.78 4.58 -14.84
N SER A 132 4.11 5.06 -13.79
CA SER A 132 3.60 4.20 -12.74
C SER A 132 2.34 3.45 -13.19
N PHE A 133 2.16 2.25 -12.67
CA PHE A 133 0.91 1.50 -12.74
C PHE A 133 0.44 1.20 -11.32
N SER A 134 -0.86 1.29 -11.07
CA SER A 134 -1.42 0.99 -9.75
C SER A 134 -1.60 -0.52 -9.58
N LEU A 135 -0.93 -1.08 -8.57
CA LEU A 135 -1.10 -2.46 -8.13
C LEU A 135 -1.46 -2.46 -6.65
N LEU A 136 -2.66 -2.95 -6.33
CA LEU A 136 -3.03 -3.24 -4.95
C LEU A 136 -2.73 -4.71 -4.64
N LEU A 137 -1.82 -4.92 -3.71
CA LEU A 137 -1.56 -6.21 -3.08
C LEU A 137 -2.19 -6.20 -1.68
N ILE A 138 -3.03 -7.18 -1.40
CA ILE A 138 -3.55 -7.43 -0.05
C ILE A 138 -3.36 -8.90 0.31
N ASP A 139 -3.03 -9.14 1.57
CA ASP A 139 -3.17 -10.45 2.17
C ASP A 139 -4.64 -10.81 2.35
N TRP A 140 -4.94 -12.10 2.19
CA TRP A 140 -6.30 -12.62 2.34
C TRP A 140 -6.29 -13.83 3.24
N THR A 141 -7.15 -13.76 4.26
CA THR A 141 -7.39 -14.83 5.22
C THR A 141 -8.85 -15.24 5.19
N HIS A 142 -9.11 -16.52 5.45
CA HIS A 142 -10.47 -17.07 5.59
C HIS A 142 -11.09 -16.71 6.94
N ASP A 143 -10.27 -16.61 7.98
CA ASP A 143 -10.66 -16.05 9.27
C ASP A 143 -10.91 -14.53 9.13
N LEU A 144 -11.93 -14.03 9.83
CA LEU A 144 -12.22 -12.59 9.89
C LEU A 144 -11.11 -11.85 10.65
N SER A 145 -10.86 -10.59 10.26
CA SER A 145 -9.87 -9.73 10.90
C SER A 145 -10.08 -9.63 12.42
N ASP A 146 -11.34 -9.57 12.86
CA ASP A 146 -11.68 -9.48 14.28
C ASP A 146 -11.25 -10.74 15.05
N THR A 147 -11.46 -11.92 14.46
CA THR A 147 -11.04 -13.20 15.03
C THR A 147 -9.51 -13.31 15.09
N ILE A 148 -8.82 -12.87 14.03
CA ILE A 148 -7.36 -12.85 13.99
C ILE A 148 -6.81 -11.90 15.05
N PHE A 149 -7.37 -10.69 15.13
CA PHE A 149 -6.95 -9.67 16.07
C PHE A 149 -7.18 -10.10 17.52
N GLU A 150 -8.34 -10.68 17.84
CA GLU A 150 -8.63 -11.21 19.18
C GLU A 150 -7.64 -12.32 19.57
N ARG A 151 -7.35 -13.25 18.64
CA ARG A 151 -6.34 -14.30 18.85
C ARG A 151 -4.95 -13.70 19.09
N TYR A 152 -4.57 -12.70 18.32
CA TYR A 152 -3.29 -12.01 18.48
C TYR A 152 -3.18 -11.35 19.86
N ILE A 153 -4.20 -10.63 20.31
CA ILE A 153 -4.19 -9.99 21.64
C ILE A 153 -4.12 -11.03 22.77
N GLN A 154 -4.79 -12.18 22.63
CA GLN A 154 -4.81 -13.22 23.66
C GLN A 154 -3.52 -14.06 23.72
N THR A 155 -2.92 -14.35 22.57
CA THR A 155 -1.83 -15.33 22.45
C THR A 155 -0.47 -14.71 22.11
N ALA A 156 -0.45 -13.45 21.68
CA ALA A 156 0.68 -12.78 21.04
C ALA A 156 1.20 -13.50 19.77
N ALA A 157 0.42 -14.44 19.21
CA ALA A 157 0.76 -15.14 17.98
C ALA A 157 0.03 -14.50 16.79
N PHE A 158 0.80 -13.94 15.87
CA PHE A 158 0.27 -13.51 14.58
C PHE A 158 0.10 -14.73 13.65
N PRO A 159 -0.94 -14.80 12.81
CA PRO A 159 -1.01 -15.83 11.79
C PRO A 159 0.20 -15.72 10.85
N ASN A 160 1.14 -16.64 10.97
CA ASN A 160 2.35 -16.67 10.13
C ASN A 160 2.05 -17.04 8.66
N CYS A 161 0.81 -17.42 8.35
CA CYS A 161 0.39 -17.83 7.03
C CYS A 161 -0.89 -17.09 6.63
N VAL A 162 -0.87 -16.54 5.42
CA VAL A 162 -2.04 -15.98 4.73
C VAL A 162 -2.54 -17.03 3.74
N ASP A 163 -3.85 -17.09 3.51
CA ASP A 163 -4.44 -18.11 2.63
C ASP A 163 -4.12 -17.81 1.15
N THR A 164 -4.17 -16.53 0.76
CA THR A 164 -3.71 -16.08 -0.55
C THR A 164 -3.25 -14.62 -0.53
N VAL A 165 -2.55 -14.22 -1.59
CA VAL A 165 -2.28 -12.82 -1.91
C VAL A 165 -3.19 -12.43 -3.07
N LEU A 166 -3.98 -11.38 -2.89
CA LEU A 166 -4.82 -10.82 -3.94
C LEU A 166 -4.09 -9.66 -4.62
N ALA A 167 -3.90 -9.78 -5.94
CA ALA A 167 -3.48 -8.69 -6.80
C ALA A 167 -4.71 -8.14 -7.55
N ASN A 168 -5.08 -6.89 -7.28
CA ASN A 168 -6.23 -6.24 -7.93
C ASN A 168 -7.50 -7.13 -7.98
N ARG A 169 -7.87 -7.75 -6.84
CA ARG A 169 -9.00 -8.69 -6.59
C ARG A 169 -8.77 -10.15 -6.87
N LEU A 170 -7.69 -10.51 -7.56
CA LEU A 170 -7.49 -11.88 -8.00
C LEU A 170 -6.31 -12.46 -7.24
N GLY A 171 -6.54 -13.59 -6.60
CA GLY A 171 -5.48 -14.41 -6.04
C GLY A 171 -5.77 -15.87 -6.29
N ARG A 172 -4.77 -16.70 -6.01
CA ARG A 172 -4.89 -18.16 -6.08
C ARG A 172 -4.34 -18.73 -4.79
N VAL A 173 -5.09 -19.66 -4.22
CA VAL A 173 -4.65 -20.48 -3.10
C VAL A 173 -4.00 -21.74 -3.66
N GLU A 174 -2.79 -22.05 -3.20
CA GLU A 174 -2.22 -23.40 -3.29
C GLU A 174 -1.77 -23.80 -1.89
N CYS A 175 -2.71 -24.30 -1.08
CA CYS A 175 -2.36 -24.81 0.24
C CYS A 175 -1.50 -26.07 0.08
N LEU A 176 -0.38 -26.12 0.80
CA LEU A 176 0.31 -27.39 1.00
C LEU A 176 -0.65 -28.34 1.75
N PRO A 177 -0.68 -29.63 1.39
CA PRO A 177 -1.51 -30.60 2.09
C PRO A 177 -1.23 -30.58 3.60
N LYS A 178 -2.26 -30.83 4.42
CA LYS A 178 -2.16 -30.82 5.88
C LYS A 178 -1.00 -31.67 6.43
N TYR A 179 -0.68 -32.79 5.78
CA TYR A 179 0.47 -33.63 6.18
C TYR A 179 1.83 -32.94 6.00
N MET A 180 1.97 -32.00 5.07
CA MET A 180 3.19 -31.21 4.88
C MET A 180 3.30 -30.07 5.89
N LEU A 181 2.16 -29.51 6.31
CA LEU A 181 2.11 -28.51 7.38
C LEU A 181 2.39 -29.16 8.75
N ASP A 182 1.79 -30.33 9.00
CA ASP A 182 1.94 -31.10 10.24
C ASP A 182 3.33 -31.78 10.35
N ALA A 183 4.06 -31.95 9.23
CA ALA A 183 5.44 -32.46 9.23
C ALA A 183 6.44 -31.45 9.84
N GLY A 184 6.02 -30.24 10.17
CA GLY A 184 6.90 -29.15 10.58
C GLY A 184 7.86 -28.76 9.45
N SER A 185 8.83 -27.90 9.73
CA SER A 185 9.75 -27.40 8.70
C SER A 185 10.54 -28.49 7.98
N GLY A 186 10.55 -29.75 8.44
CA GLY A 186 11.16 -30.87 7.69
C GLY A 186 12.63 -30.65 7.28
N LEU A 187 13.28 -29.61 7.81
CA LEU A 187 14.65 -29.17 7.53
C LEU A 187 15.65 -29.85 8.47
N GLY A 188 15.24 -30.94 9.14
CA GLY A 188 16.13 -31.73 9.99
C GLY A 188 16.40 -31.17 11.39
N LEU A 189 15.48 -30.41 11.99
CA LEU A 189 15.56 -30.01 13.40
C LEU A 189 14.33 -30.47 14.17
N SER A 190 14.22 -31.78 14.41
CA SER A 190 13.34 -32.30 15.45
C SER A 190 14.12 -32.42 16.77
N VAL A 191 13.66 -31.73 17.81
CA VAL A 191 14.05 -32.03 19.20
C VAL A 191 13.53 -33.43 19.52
N GLY A 192 14.41 -34.43 19.46
CA GLY A 192 14.08 -35.80 19.90
C GLY A 192 14.57 -36.95 19.02
N SER A 193 15.25 -36.71 17.90
CA SER A 193 15.84 -37.80 17.11
C SER A 193 17.21 -38.19 17.67
N THR A 194 17.23 -39.20 18.55
CA THR A 194 18.45 -39.93 18.92
C THR A 194 19.14 -40.41 17.63
N ALA A 195 20.34 -39.89 17.37
CA ALA A 195 21.16 -40.29 16.25
C ALA A 195 21.46 -41.79 16.33
N THR A 196 20.87 -42.58 15.44
CA THR A 196 21.38 -43.90 15.10
C THR A 196 22.26 -43.73 13.87
N SER A 197 23.56 -43.91 14.08
CA SER A 197 24.57 -43.88 13.04
C SER A 197 24.35 -45.03 12.06
N HIS A 198 23.85 -44.72 10.87
CA HIS A 198 23.99 -45.59 9.71
C HIS A 198 24.88 -44.92 8.68
N THR A 199 26.10 -45.43 8.63
CA THR A 199 27.12 -45.20 7.62
C THR A 199 26.59 -45.49 6.22
N SER A 200 26.61 -44.48 5.35
CA SER A 200 26.94 -44.64 3.94
C SER A 200 27.56 -43.34 3.44
N ALA A 201 28.89 -43.29 3.57
CA ALA A 201 29.71 -42.28 2.92
C ALA A 201 29.65 -42.52 1.41
N SER A 202 29.09 -41.56 0.67
CA SER A 202 29.38 -41.29 -0.75
C SER A 202 28.31 -40.36 -1.33
N ALA A 203 28.46 -39.05 -1.13
CA ALA A 203 28.31 -38.04 -2.18
C ALA A 203 28.33 -36.64 -1.54
N ILE A 204 29.10 -35.75 -2.18
CA ILE A 204 29.13 -34.29 -1.95
C ILE A 204 29.96 -33.87 -0.72
N GLN A 205 31.27 -34.12 -0.82
CA GLN A 205 32.26 -33.25 -0.22
C GLN A 205 32.96 -32.47 -1.32
N THR A 206 32.46 -31.28 -1.63
CA THR A 206 33.28 -30.23 -2.24
C THR A 206 32.60 -28.87 -2.02
N ALA A 207 33.40 -27.88 -1.62
CA ALA A 207 33.09 -26.46 -1.37
C ALA A 207 32.62 -26.08 0.04
N PHE A 208 33.55 -26.16 1.00
CA PHE A 208 33.69 -25.12 2.03
C PHE A 208 35.07 -24.50 1.82
N THR A 209 35.11 -23.32 1.19
CA THR A 209 36.29 -22.46 1.20
C THR A 209 36.35 -21.73 2.53
N GLU A 210 37.55 -21.74 3.13
CA GLU A 210 37.92 -21.04 4.35
C GLU A 210 37.66 -19.53 4.23
N MET A 211 37.02 -18.94 5.25
CA MET A 211 37.10 -17.50 5.50
C MET A 211 38.43 -17.23 6.24
N ASP A 212 39.26 -16.31 5.72
CA ASP A 212 40.40 -15.82 6.48
C ASP A 212 39.97 -14.82 7.56
N SER A 213 40.83 -14.63 8.56
CA SER A 213 40.57 -13.79 9.75
C SER A 213 40.53 -12.29 9.47
N ASN A 214 40.55 -11.84 8.21
CA ASN A 214 40.46 -10.43 7.84
C ASN A 214 39.15 -10.08 7.08
N GLY A 215 38.22 -11.03 6.95
CA GLY A 215 36.82 -10.71 6.64
C GLY A 215 36.49 -10.36 5.19
N ASN A 216 37.29 -10.74 4.20
CA ASN A 216 36.95 -10.56 2.78
C ASN A 216 36.62 -11.90 2.10
N ALA A 217 35.42 -12.00 1.52
CA ALA A 217 35.06 -13.09 0.63
C ALA A 217 35.42 -12.71 -0.82
N SER A 218 36.16 -13.57 -1.52
CA SER A 218 36.34 -13.45 -2.97
C SER A 218 35.20 -14.16 -3.68
N ASP A 219 34.33 -13.38 -4.32
CA ASP A 219 33.18 -13.86 -5.09
C ASP A 219 33.62 -14.20 -6.52
N SER A 220 33.42 -15.45 -6.94
CA SER A 220 33.69 -15.89 -8.30
C SER A 220 32.55 -16.71 -8.88
N LEU A 221 31.29 -16.32 -8.69
CA LEU A 221 30.18 -16.93 -9.43
C LEU A 221 29.06 -15.92 -9.71
N TYR A 222 29.26 -14.98 -10.63
CA TYR A 222 28.23 -14.59 -11.62
C TYR A 222 28.85 -13.74 -12.74
N GLY A 223 28.71 -14.21 -13.97
CA GLY A 223 29.03 -13.43 -15.15
C GLY A 223 28.00 -12.32 -15.39
N ASN A 224 28.52 -11.14 -15.68
CA ASN A 224 27.94 -10.09 -16.51
C ASN A 224 26.53 -9.59 -16.14
N GLY A 225 26.48 -8.66 -15.18
CA GLY A 225 25.37 -7.74 -14.95
C GLY A 225 25.92 -6.45 -14.36
N THR A 226 25.70 -5.34 -15.04
CA THR A 226 26.23 -4.01 -14.71
C THR A 226 25.86 -3.55 -13.30
N VAL A 227 26.87 -3.21 -12.50
CA VAL A 227 26.76 -2.50 -11.22
C VAL A 227 26.28 -1.08 -11.49
N TRP A 228 25.19 -0.68 -10.85
CA TRP A 228 24.83 0.73 -10.66
C TRP A 228 25.42 1.18 -9.33
N GLU A 229 26.47 1.99 -9.38
CA GLU A 229 26.96 2.70 -8.21
C GLU A 229 25.97 3.82 -7.87
N GLY A 230 25.40 3.75 -6.66
CA GLY A 230 24.69 4.88 -6.06
C GLY A 230 25.71 5.90 -5.60
N GLY A 231 25.78 7.04 -6.30
CA GLY A 231 26.44 8.25 -5.81
C GLY A 231 25.56 8.95 -4.79
N GLU A 232 26.10 9.14 -3.59
CA GLU A 232 25.64 10.15 -2.63
C GLU A 232 26.06 11.53 -3.15
N ASP A 233 25.09 12.36 -3.52
CA ASP A 233 25.28 13.80 -3.73
C ASP A 233 24.13 14.56 -3.05
N GLY A 234 24.44 15.33 -2.00
CA GLY A 234 23.66 16.49 -1.55
C GLY A 234 22.95 16.39 -0.21
#